data_AF-Q1IW97-F1
#
_entry.id   AF-Q1IW97-F1
#
_cell.length_a   1.000
_cell.length_b   1.000
_cell.length_c   1.000
_cell.angle_alpha   90.00
_cell.angle_beta   90.00
_cell.angle_gamma   90.00
#
_symmetry.space_group_name_H-M   'P 1'
#
loop_
_entity.id
_entity.type
_entity.pdbx_description
1 polymer ?
#
loop_
_entity_poly.entity_id
_entity_poly.type
_entity_poly.pdbx_seq_one_letter_code
_entity_poly.pdbx_strand_id
1 'polypeptide(L)'
;MSQPPFDPAELERRVLAAIRRGASMEDIAELRPGRMTSPEDAIQALIDGNARFFSGKATRPEADANQRRAQIMGQTPFAAVLACSDSRVPVEIVFDQGLGDLFVVRVAGNVVGESVLGTLEYATEHLHVHLIVVMGHEGCGAVAAALLPEEQLEREPEHLRHLIARIQPCVQSLPPIRDKKARMREAVLNNVRYQVQNLRQQPVIQAAEARGQIRVIGAFYEIGSGAVDFLIDEEDLRP
;
A
#
# COMPACT_ATOMS: atom_id res chain seq x y z
N MET A 1 -1.21 -29.14 2.26
CA MET A 1 -2.10 -29.49 1.14
C MET A 1 -2.42 -28.19 0.44
N SER A 2 -1.88 -27.96 -0.76
CA SER A 2 -2.13 -26.75 -1.54
C SER A 2 -3.63 -26.66 -1.86
N GLN A 3 -4.27 -25.53 -1.55
CA GLN A 3 -5.64 -25.30 -1.99
C GLN A 3 -5.69 -25.33 -3.52
N PRO A 4 -6.76 -25.87 -4.12
CA PRO A 4 -6.91 -25.87 -5.56
C PRO A 4 -6.89 -24.43 -6.10
N PRO A 5 -6.42 -24.20 -7.34
CA PRO A 5 -6.39 -22.87 -7.94
C PRO A 5 -7.79 -22.25 -7.96
N PHE A 6 -7.85 -20.94 -7.75
CA PHE A 6 -9.09 -20.17 -7.75
C PHE A 6 -9.87 -20.35 -9.06
N ASP A 7 -11.05 -20.98 -9.00
CA ASP A 7 -11.99 -21.11 -10.12
C ASP A 7 -13.13 -20.08 -9.97
N PRO A 8 -13.17 -19.03 -10.80
CA PRO A 8 -14.22 -18.01 -10.76
C PRO A 8 -15.63 -18.59 -10.95
N ALA A 9 -15.79 -19.63 -11.77
CA ALA A 9 -17.08 -20.25 -12.05
C ALA A 9 -17.58 -21.05 -10.84
N GLU A 10 -16.67 -21.67 -10.09
CA GLU A 10 -17.01 -22.36 -8.84
C GLU A 10 -17.37 -21.38 -7.72
N LEU A 11 -16.66 -20.25 -7.61
CA LEU A 11 -17.04 -19.19 -6.67
C LEU A 11 -18.44 -18.66 -6.97
N GLU A 12 -18.75 -18.37 -8.24
CA GLU A 12 -20.07 -17.90 -8.65
C GLU A 12 -21.18 -18.91 -8.28
N ARG A 13 -20.95 -20.21 -8.53
CA ARG A 13 -21.87 -21.27 -8.11
C ARG A 13 -22.07 -21.30 -6.59
N ARG A 14 -20.99 -21.19 -5.81
CA ARG A 14 -21.03 -21.20 -4.34
C ARG A 14 -21.76 -20.00 -3.77
N VAL A 15 -21.51 -18.80 -4.31
CA VAL A 15 -22.20 -17.55 -3.94
C VAL A 15 -23.70 -17.66 -4.24
N LEU A 16 -24.07 -18.09 -5.46
CA LEU A 16 -25.49 -18.27 -5.82
C LEU A 16 -26.19 -19.32 -4.93
N ALA A 17 -25.51 -20.40 -4.58
CA ALA A 17 -26.04 -21.41 -3.68
C ALA A 17 -26.22 -20.88 -2.24
N ALA A 18 -25.30 -20.05 -1.74
CA ALA A 18 -25.40 -19.44 -0.42
C ALA A 18 -26.55 -18.42 -0.35
N ILE A 19 -26.70 -17.57 -1.37
CA ILE A 19 -27.84 -16.64 -1.50
C ILE A 19 -29.16 -17.42 -1.46
N ARG A 20 -29.28 -18.53 -2.20
CA ARG A 20 -30.50 -19.37 -2.21
C ARG A 20 -30.81 -20.01 -0.86
N ARG A 21 -29.82 -20.17 0.01
CA ARG A 21 -29.97 -20.72 1.37
C ARG A 21 -30.24 -19.64 2.43
N GLY A 22 -30.33 -18.37 2.02
CA GLY A 22 -30.52 -17.25 2.95
C GLY A 22 -29.29 -16.96 3.81
N ALA A 23 -28.09 -17.30 3.32
CA ALA A 23 -26.83 -16.98 3.99
C ALA A 23 -26.73 -15.47 4.23
N SER A 24 -26.11 -15.10 5.36
CA SER A 24 -25.86 -13.70 5.67
C SER A 24 -24.86 -13.10 4.68
N MET A 25 -24.79 -11.77 4.65
CA MET A 25 -23.80 -11.08 3.80
C MET A 25 -22.36 -11.45 4.21
N GLU A 26 -22.14 -11.65 5.51
CA GLU A 26 -20.87 -12.06 6.11
C GLU A 26 -20.48 -13.47 5.68
N ASP A 27 -21.43 -14.42 5.71
CA ASP A 27 -21.24 -15.80 5.23
C ASP A 27 -20.85 -15.83 3.75
N ILE A 28 -21.35 -14.89 2.94
CA ILE A 28 -21.05 -14.82 1.51
C ILE A 28 -19.67 -14.22 1.27
N ALA A 29 -19.23 -13.27 2.10
CA ALA A 29 -17.86 -12.72 2.04
C ALA A 29 -16.81 -13.80 2.33
N GLU A 30 -17.07 -14.70 3.28
CA GLU A 30 -16.19 -15.83 3.61
C GLU A 30 -16.04 -16.86 2.48
N LEU A 31 -16.98 -16.91 1.52
CA LEU A 31 -16.92 -17.85 0.40
C LEU A 31 -15.84 -17.50 -0.61
N ARG A 32 -15.37 -16.25 -0.63
CA ARG A 32 -14.30 -15.80 -1.51
C ARG A 32 -12.96 -16.05 -0.83
N PRO A 33 -12.22 -17.12 -1.16
CA PRO A 33 -10.89 -17.28 -0.62
C PRO A 33 -10.04 -16.08 -1.05
N GLY A 34 -9.29 -15.51 -0.10
CA GLY A 34 -8.23 -14.57 -0.42
C GLY A 34 -7.34 -15.20 -1.48
N ARG A 35 -7.13 -14.51 -2.62
CA ARG A 35 -6.31 -15.03 -3.71
C ARG A 35 -4.88 -15.32 -3.25
N MET A 36 -4.42 -14.55 -2.27
CA MET A 36 -3.11 -14.69 -1.65
C MET A 36 -3.32 -15.22 -0.24
N THR A 37 -2.45 -16.13 0.20
CA THR A 37 -2.59 -16.82 1.49
C THR A 37 -1.46 -16.53 2.46
N SER A 38 -0.47 -15.75 2.03
CA SER A 38 0.72 -15.40 2.82
C SER A 38 1.22 -13.99 2.46
N PRO A 39 2.06 -13.39 3.32
CA PRO A 39 2.75 -12.14 2.99
C PRO A 39 3.62 -12.26 1.74
N GLU A 40 4.32 -13.37 1.54
CA GLU A 40 5.20 -13.60 0.39
C GLU A 40 4.40 -13.67 -0.92
N ASP A 41 3.26 -14.36 -0.89
CA ASP A 41 2.31 -14.38 -2.00
C ASP A 41 1.88 -12.94 -2.36
N ALA A 42 1.46 -12.16 -1.35
CA ALA A 42 1.01 -10.79 -1.54
C ALA A 42 2.09 -9.88 -2.14
N ILE A 43 3.34 -10.02 -1.70
CA ILE A 43 4.50 -9.30 -2.24
C ILE A 43 4.68 -9.66 -3.72
N GLN A 44 4.69 -10.96 -4.05
CA GLN A 44 4.88 -11.42 -5.41
C GLN A 44 3.77 -10.92 -6.35
N ALA A 45 2.52 -10.89 -5.87
CA ALA A 45 1.39 -10.36 -6.65
C ALA A 45 1.58 -8.89 -7.05
N LEU A 46 2.13 -8.05 -6.15
CA LEU A 46 2.43 -6.65 -6.46
C LEU A 46 3.63 -6.52 -7.41
N ILE A 47 4.67 -7.33 -7.23
CA ILE A 47 5.85 -7.36 -8.13
C ILE A 47 5.42 -7.74 -9.55
N ASP A 48 4.68 -8.83 -9.71
CA ASP A 48 4.21 -9.30 -11.01
C ASP A 48 3.27 -8.29 -11.66
N GLY A 49 2.43 -7.66 -10.84
CA GLY A 49 1.54 -6.59 -11.23
C GLY A 49 2.27 -5.37 -11.79
N ASN A 50 3.26 -4.86 -11.04
CA ASN A 50 4.09 -3.76 -11.51
C ASN A 50 4.90 -4.15 -12.74
N ALA A 51 5.40 -5.40 -12.82
CA ALA A 51 6.10 -5.92 -13.98
C ALA A 51 5.27 -5.85 -15.26
N ARG A 52 3.97 -6.17 -15.19
CA ARG A 52 3.05 -5.98 -16.31
C ARG A 52 2.83 -4.51 -16.62
N PHE A 53 2.65 -3.67 -15.60
CA PHE A 53 2.45 -2.23 -15.78
C PHE A 53 3.63 -1.55 -16.47
N PHE A 54 4.84 -1.64 -15.93
CA PHE A 54 6.00 -0.94 -16.48
C PHE A 54 6.44 -1.50 -17.84
N SER A 55 6.16 -2.78 -18.13
CA SER A 55 6.44 -3.38 -19.45
C SER A 55 5.36 -3.12 -20.51
N GLY A 56 4.31 -2.36 -20.18
CA GLY A 56 3.21 -2.04 -21.11
C GLY A 56 2.29 -3.23 -21.40
N LYS A 57 2.30 -4.26 -20.55
CA LYS A 57 1.49 -5.49 -20.65
C LYS A 57 0.40 -5.56 -19.57
N ALA A 58 0.07 -4.43 -18.96
CA ALA A 58 -1.00 -4.32 -17.97
C ALA A 58 -2.28 -4.90 -18.54
N THR A 59 -2.89 -5.81 -17.78
CA THR A 59 -4.16 -6.42 -18.15
C THR A 59 -5.33 -5.52 -17.81
N ARG A 60 -5.15 -4.62 -16.82
CA ARG A 60 -6.15 -3.74 -16.25
C ARG A 60 -7.43 -4.51 -16.00
N PRO A 61 -7.46 -5.42 -15.00
CA PRO A 61 -8.60 -6.28 -14.77
C PRO A 61 -9.84 -5.44 -14.46
N GLU A 62 -10.59 -5.09 -15.50
CA GLU A 62 -11.85 -4.39 -15.37
C GLU A 62 -12.84 -5.37 -14.75
N ALA A 63 -13.32 -5.02 -13.56
CA ALA A 63 -14.34 -5.82 -12.93
C ALA A 63 -15.64 -5.71 -13.73
N ASP A 64 -16.18 -6.82 -14.20
CA ASP A 64 -17.51 -6.84 -14.81
C ASP A 64 -18.61 -6.48 -13.78
N ALA A 65 -19.85 -6.30 -14.25
CA ALA A 65 -20.95 -5.89 -13.37
C ALA A 65 -21.20 -6.87 -12.21
N ASN A 66 -20.98 -8.17 -12.41
CA ASN A 66 -21.19 -9.19 -11.39
C ASN A 66 -20.02 -9.21 -10.39
N GLN A 67 -18.78 -9.07 -10.86
CA GLN A 67 -17.60 -8.93 -10.02
C GLN A 67 -17.68 -7.67 -9.13
N ARG A 68 -18.20 -6.55 -9.65
CA ARG A 68 -18.47 -5.35 -8.84
C ARG A 68 -19.59 -5.58 -7.83
N ARG A 69 -20.67 -6.25 -8.21
CA ARG A 69 -21.80 -6.55 -7.30
C ARG A 69 -21.39 -7.49 -6.17
N ALA A 70 -20.51 -8.45 -6.43
CA ALA A 70 -19.98 -9.34 -5.40
C ALA A 70 -19.29 -8.58 -4.27
N GLN A 71 -18.79 -7.37 -4.52
CA GLN A 71 -18.06 -6.55 -3.55
C GLN A 71 -18.99 -5.73 -2.66
N ILE A 72 -20.29 -5.63 -3.01
CA ILE A 72 -21.34 -5.13 -2.11
C ILE A 72 -21.46 -6.04 -0.88
N MET A 73 -21.10 -7.31 -1.04
CA MET A 73 -21.22 -8.33 0.00
C MET A 73 -20.09 -8.26 1.04
N GLY A 74 -18.94 -7.71 0.66
CA GLY A 74 -17.74 -7.63 1.48
C GLY A 74 -16.49 -7.44 0.63
N GLN A 75 -15.41 -6.99 1.26
CA GLN A 75 -14.10 -6.80 0.63
C GLN A 75 -13.07 -7.73 1.27
N THR A 76 -12.16 -8.27 0.46
CA THR A 76 -11.09 -9.18 0.90
C THR A 76 -9.75 -8.77 0.28
N PRO A 77 -9.27 -7.53 0.53
CA PRO A 77 -8.00 -7.08 -0.01
C PRO A 77 -6.86 -7.93 0.56
N PHE A 78 -5.89 -8.28 -0.27
CA PHE A 78 -4.73 -9.05 0.21
C PHE A 78 -3.62 -8.15 0.74
N ALA A 79 -3.61 -6.87 0.36
CA ALA A 79 -2.62 -5.90 0.79
C ALA A 79 -3.25 -4.53 1.08
N ALA A 80 -2.71 -3.83 2.06
CA ALA A 80 -2.93 -2.41 2.27
C ALA A 80 -1.75 -1.59 1.72
N VAL A 81 -2.03 -0.46 1.07
CA VAL A 81 -0.99 0.42 0.51
C VAL A 81 -1.19 1.83 1.00
N LEU A 82 -0.22 2.32 1.77
CA LEU A 82 -0.08 3.74 2.13
C LEU A 82 0.73 4.44 1.03
N ALA A 83 0.08 5.28 0.23
CA ALA A 83 0.70 5.99 -0.88
C ALA A 83 0.50 7.51 -0.79
N CYS A 84 1.21 8.24 -1.64
CA CYS A 84 1.03 9.67 -1.76
C CYS A 84 -0.31 10.02 -2.44
N SER A 85 -0.93 11.14 -2.05
CA SER A 85 -2.08 11.71 -2.77
C SER A 85 -1.74 12.31 -4.14
N ASP A 86 -0.47 12.29 -4.55
CA ASP A 86 -0.03 12.75 -5.89
C ASP A 86 -0.86 12.06 -6.99
N SER A 87 -1.46 12.86 -7.86
CA SER A 87 -2.40 12.39 -8.89
C SER A 87 -1.76 11.45 -9.92
N ARG A 88 -0.42 11.42 -9.99
CA ARG A 88 0.35 10.56 -10.89
C ARG A 88 0.68 9.20 -10.28
N VAL A 89 0.21 8.93 -9.06
CA VAL A 89 0.45 7.67 -8.31
C VAL A 89 -0.88 6.90 -8.14
N PRO A 90 -1.47 6.36 -9.22
CA PRO A 90 -2.66 5.51 -9.13
C PRO A 90 -2.28 4.08 -8.73
N VAL A 91 -2.41 3.76 -7.44
CA VAL A 91 -1.90 2.52 -6.82
C VAL A 91 -2.36 1.25 -7.55
N GLU A 92 -3.67 1.12 -7.80
CA GLU A 92 -4.26 -0.06 -8.44
C GLU A 92 -3.76 -0.23 -9.88
N ILE A 93 -3.54 0.88 -10.59
CA ILE A 93 -2.99 0.87 -11.96
C ILE A 93 -1.51 0.48 -11.94
N VAL A 94 -0.71 1.06 -11.04
CA VAL A 94 0.74 0.80 -10.91
C VAL A 94 1.03 -0.66 -10.60
N PHE A 95 0.16 -1.31 -9.83
CA PHE A 95 0.27 -2.73 -9.49
C PHE A 95 -0.61 -3.65 -10.34
N ASP A 96 -1.27 -3.15 -11.40
CA ASP A 96 -2.18 -3.92 -12.26
C ASP A 96 -3.18 -4.81 -11.47
N GLN A 97 -3.79 -4.23 -10.43
CA GLN A 97 -4.75 -4.89 -9.55
C GLN A 97 -6.18 -4.43 -9.83
N GLY A 98 -7.15 -5.28 -9.46
CA GLY A 98 -8.56 -5.05 -9.68
C GLY A 98 -9.30 -4.53 -8.45
N LEU A 99 -10.62 -4.44 -8.60
CA LEU A 99 -11.50 -3.95 -7.54
C LEU A 99 -11.54 -4.93 -6.36
N GLY A 100 -11.24 -4.42 -5.17
CA GLY A 100 -11.24 -5.17 -3.92
C GLY A 100 -9.97 -5.99 -3.65
N ASP A 101 -8.95 -5.87 -4.49
CA ASP A 101 -7.66 -6.55 -4.31
C ASP A 101 -6.75 -5.78 -3.33
N LEU A 102 -6.83 -4.45 -3.33
CA LEU A 102 -6.01 -3.56 -2.48
C LEU A 102 -6.87 -2.67 -1.57
N PHE A 103 -6.37 -2.43 -0.36
CA PHE A 103 -6.90 -1.45 0.58
C PHE A 103 -6.01 -0.21 0.60
N VAL A 104 -6.43 0.87 -0.05
CA VAL A 104 -5.53 1.99 -0.38
C VAL A 104 -5.80 3.20 0.53
N VAL A 105 -4.74 3.71 1.15
CA VAL A 105 -4.73 4.95 1.93
C VAL A 105 -3.83 5.96 1.25
N ARG A 106 -4.33 7.18 0.99
CA ARG A 106 -3.56 8.22 0.30
C ARG A 106 -3.51 9.51 1.09
N VAL A 107 -2.31 9.93 1.44
CA VAL A 107 -2.02 11.22 2.10
C VAL A 107 -0.77 11.83 1.48
N ALA A 108 -0.68 13.16 1.39
CA ALA A 108 0.50 13.81 0.84
C ALA A 108 1.76 13.39 1.62
N GLY A 109 2.81 12.97 0.90
CA GLY A 109 4.05 12.48 1.51
C GLY A 109 3.94 11.11 2.19
N ASN A 110 2.83 10.37 1.99
CA ASN A 110 2.60 9.04 2.57
C ASN A 110 2.93 8.97 4.07
N VAL A 111 2.63 10.06 4.80
CA VAL A 111 2.96 10.23 6.21
C VAL A 111 2.07 9.39 7.11
N VAL A 112 2.63 8.85 8.18
CA VAL A 112 1.86 8.18 9.23
C VAL A 112 1.29 9.24 10.18
N GLY A 113 -0.03 9.26 10.30
CA GLY A 113 -0.79 10.06 11.25
C GLY A 113 -1.94 9.24 11.83
N GLU A 114 -2.69 9.81 12.76
CA GLU A 114 -3.73 9.08 13.52
C GLU A 114 -4.77 8.39 12.62
N SER A 115 -5.33 9.11 11.64
CA SER A 115 -6.29 8.51 10.70
C SER A 115 -5.67 7.43 9.82
N VAL A 116 -4.39 7.54 9.46
CA VAL A 116 -3.67 6.52 8.68
C VAL A 116 -3.46 5.27 9.53
N LEU A 117 -3.07 5.43 10.81
CA LEU A 117 -2.90 4.32 11.75
C LEU A 117 -4.20 3.56 11.93
N GLY A 118 -5.29 4.23 12.31
CA GLY A 118 -6.58 3.56 12.49
C GLY A 118 -7.07 2.86 11.22
N THR A 119 -6.78 3.42 10.05
CA THR A 119 -7.13 2.80 8.76
C THR A 119 -6.32 1.52 8.49
N LEU A 120 -5.01 1.51 8.78
CA LEU A 120 -4.16 0.34 8.60
C LEU A 120 -4.39 -0.75 9.67
N GLU A 121 -4.70 -0.35 10.89
CA GLU A 121 -5.14 -1.27 11.95
C GLU A 121 -6.45 -1.95 11.56
N TYR A 122 -7.40 -1.21 10.98
CA TYR A 122 -8.63 -1.80 10.45
C TYR A 122 -8.33 -2.84 9.34
N ALA A 123 -7.46 -2.50 8.40
CA ALA A 123 -7.05 -3.45 7.35
C ALA A 123 -6.40 -4.72 7.94
N THR A 124 -5.63 -4.58 9.01
CA THR A 124 -4.93 -5.68 9.66
C THR A 124 -5.87 -6.58 10.47
N GLU A 125 -6.70 -5.99 11.33
CA GLU A 125 -7.51 -6.71 12.32
C GLU A 125 -8.89 -7.13 11.78
N HIS A 126 -9.47 -6.39 10.83
CA HIS A 126 -10.81 -6.66 10.31
C HIS A 126 -10.83 -7.19 8.87
N LEU A 127 -9.86 -6.81 8.03
CA LEU A 127 -9.78 -7.28 6.65
C LEU A 127 -8.74 -8.38 6.47
N HIS A 128 -7.93 -8.63 7.50
CA HIS A 128 -6.89 -9.67 7.51
C HIS A 128 -5.96 -9.61 6.28
N VAL A 129 -5.57 -8.41 5.87
CA VAL A 129 -4.55 -8.23 4.82
C VAL A 129 -3.26 -8.98 5.21
N HIS A 130 -2.47 -9.39 4.23
CA HIS A 130 -1.20 -10.08 4.43
C HIS A 130 0.02 -9.16 4.28
N LEU A 131 -0.18 -7.96 3.77
CA LEU A 131 0.91 -7.05 3.44
C LEU A 131 0.49 -5.60 3.68
N ILE A 132 1.40 -4.81 4.25
CA ILE A 132 1.31 -3.35 4.25
C ILE A 132 2.50 -2.81 3.46
N VAL A 133 2.23 -1.97 2.46
CA VAL A 133 3.25 -1.29 1.67
C VAL A 133 3.21 0.20 1.96
N VAL A 134 4.35 0.78 2.34
CA VAL A 134 4.54 2.23 2.33
C VAL A 134 5.22 2.63 1.03
N MET A 135 4.49 3.28 0.13
CA MET A 135 4.97 3.62 -1.20
C MET A 135 5.21 5.12 -1.36
N GLY A 136 6.49 5.50 -1.44
CA GLY A 136 6.94 6.81 -1.91
C GLY A 136 7.01 6.87 -3.43
N HIS A 137 7.30 8.05 -3.98
CA HIS A 137 7.41 8.21 -5.43
C HIS A 137 8.42 9.29 -5.85
N GLU A 138 8.87 9.21 -7.10
CA GLU A 138 9.75 10.19 -7.75
C GLU A 138 9.16 11.61 -7.65
N GLY A 139 9.99 12.55 -7.19
CA GLY A 139 9.66 13.97 -7.17
C GLY A 139 8.50 14.36 -6.24
N CYS A 140 8.36 13.68 -5.10
CA CYS A 140 7.30 13.97 -4.13
C CYS A 140 7.35 15.41 -3.59
N GLY A 141 6.27 16.17 -3.81
CA GLY A 141 6.17 17.57 -3.39
C GLY A 141 6.21 17.77 -1.87
N ALA A 142 5.59 16.88 -1.09
CA ALA A 142 5.61 16.97 0.37
C ALA A 142 7.02 16.73 0.95
N VAL A 143 7.75 15.76 0.39
CA VAL A 143 9.15 15.51 0.79
C VAL A 143 10.05 16.66 0.34
N ALA A 144 9.83 17.22 -0.84
CA ALA A 144 10.54 18.42 -1.30
C ALA A 144 10.28 19.62 -0.38
N ALA A 145 9.05 19.81 0.08
CA ALA A 145 8.70 20.84 1.05
C ALA A 145 9.44 20.64 2.38
N ALA A 146 9.56 19.40 2.87
CA ALA A 146 10.31 19.08 4.08
C ALA A 146 11.82 19.38 4.01
N LEU A 147 12.37 19.59 2.82
CA LEU A 147 13.76 20.02 2.60
C LEU A 147 13.92 21.54 2.56
N LEU A 148 12.83 22.32 2.63
CA LEU A 148 12.89 23.78 2.62
C LEU A 148 13.47 24.33 3.94
N PRO A 149 14.10 25.51 3.91
CA PRO A 149 14.49 26.23 5.12
C PRO A 149 13.29 26.55 6.02
N GLU A 150 13.51 26.59 7.33
CA GLU A 150 12.45 26.82 8.33
C GLU A 150 11.70 28.13 8.08
N GLU A 151 12.39 29.19 7.64
CA GLU A 151 11.77 30.50 7.37
C GLU A 151 10.77 30.47 6.21
N GLN A 152 10.89 29.49 5.31
CA GLN A 152 9.90 29.26 4.25
C GLN A 152 8.72 28.43 4.78
N LEU A 153 9.01 27.42 5.61
CA LEU A 153 7.99 26.57 6.22
C LEU A 153 7.07 27.35 7.17
N GLU A 154 7.60 28.33 7.90
CA GLU A 154 6.81 29.20 8.78
C GLU A 154 5.75 30.02 8.04
N ARG A 155 5.88 30.20 6.72
CA ARG A 155 4.92 30.93 5.87
C ARG A 155 3.78 30.05 5.37
N GLU A 156 3.89 28.74 5.52
CA GLU A 156 2.87 27.80 5.08
C GLU A 156 1.68 27.74 6.07
N PRO A 157 0.47 27.41 5.60
CA PRO A 157 -0.68 27.18 6.48
C PRO A 157 -0.42 26.10 7.54
N GLU A 158 -1.03 26.25 8.71
CA GLU A 158 -0.82 25.39 9.89
C GLU A 158 -0.93 23.89 9.59
N HIS A 159 -2.01 23.46 8.92
CA HIS A 159 -2.21 22.03 8.60
C HIS A 159 -1.14 21.48 7.66
N LEU A 160 -0.64 22.30 6.73
CA LEU A 160 0.44 21.90 5.84
C LEU A 160 1.76 21.77 6.62
N ARG A 161 2.04 22.70 7.54
CA ARG A 161 3.19 22.60 8.44
C ARG A 161 3.16 21.32 9.29
N HIS A 162 1.99 20.97 9.85
CA HIS A 162 1.83 19.71 10.60
C HIS A 162 2.11 18.47 9.77
N LEU A 163 1.74 18.48 8.49
CA LEU A 163 2.05 17.38 7.56
C LEU A 163 3.56 17.31 7.28
N ILE A 164 4.18 18.45 6.96
CA ILE A 164 5.62 18.55 6.66
C ILE A 164 6.47 18.13 7.86
N ALA A 165 6.08 18.52 9.07
CA ALA A 165 6.77 18.17 10.31
C ALA A 165 6.87 16.66 10.56
N ARG A 166 5.98 15.84 9.96
CA ARG A 166 6.05 14.37 10.03
C ARG A 166 7.10 13.76 9.09
N ILE A 167 7.64 14.55 8.17
CA ILE A 167 8.66 14.15 7.20
C ILE A 167 10.03 14.70 7.62
N GLN A 168 10.10 15.91 8.18
CA GLN A 168 11.36 16.58 8.53
C GLN A 168 12.40 15.70 9.24
N PRO A 169 12.05 14.86 10.25
CA PRO A 169 13.04 14.07 10.97
C PRO A 169 13.88 13.14 10.08
N CYS A 170 13.32 12.61 9.00
CA CYS A 170 14.00 11.64 8.13
C CYS A 170 14.82 12.29 7.00
N VAL A 171 14.58 13.58 6.71
CA VAL A 171 15.26 14.29 5.62
C VAL A 171 16.36 15.24 6.11
N GLN A 172 16.38 15.57 7.40
CA GLN A 172 17.41 16.43 8.01
C GLN A 172 18.78 15.73 8.13
N SER A 173 18.81 14.41 8.28
CA SER A 173 20.03 13.60 8.45
C SER A 173 20.61 13.05 7.14
N LEU A 174 20.16 13.55 5.99
CA LEU A 174 20.61 13.03 4.69
C LEU A 174 22.12 13.24 4.48
N PRO A 175 22.82 12.26 3.89
CA PRO A 175 24.22 12.43 3.53
C PRO A 175 24.38 13.57 2.50
N PRO A 176 25.57 14.17 2.40
CA PRO A 176 25.84 15.22 1.43
C PRO A 176 25.81 14.67 -0.01
N ILE A 177 24.66 14.75 -0.66
CA ILE A 177 24.46 14.36 -2.06
C ILE A 177 24.42 15.62 -2.94
N ARG A 178 25.35 15.71 -3.90
CA ARG A 178 25.47 16.86 -4.82
C ARG A 178 24.42 16.86 -5.92
N ASP A 179 24.14 15.70 -6.48
CA ASP A 179 23.13 15.58 -7.54
C ASP A 179 21.73 15.77 -6.96
N LYS A 180 20.97 16.70 -7.52
CA LYS A 180 19.64 17.07 -7.00
C LYS A 180 18.64 15.92 -7.15
N LYS A 181 18.71 15.16 -8.25
CA LYS A 181 17.79 14.05 -8.50
C LYS A 181 18.06 12.90 -7.51
N ALA A 182 19.32 12.54 -7.34
CA ALA A 182 19.75 11.53 -6.37
C ALA A 182 19.42 11.95 -4.93
N ARG A 183 19.64 13.21 -4.57
CA ARG A 183 19.27 13.73 -3.24
C ARG A 183 17.77 13.63 -2.99
N MET A 184 16.95 13.98 -3.99
CA MET A 184 15.50 13.88 -3.88
C MET A 184 15.05 12.42 -3.77
N ARG A 185 15.64 11.52 -4.55
CA ARG A 185 15.37 10.08 -4.46
C ARG A 185 15.70 9.55 -3.06
N GLU A 186 16.87 9.88 -2.52
CA GLU A 186 17.27 9.47 -1.17
C GLU A 186 16.33 10.03 -0.09
N ALA A 187 15.92 11.30 -0.21
CA ALA A 187 14.97 11.90 0.72
C ALA A 187 13.62 11.15 0.74
N VAL A 188 13.13 10.70 -0.43
CA VAL A 188 11.90 9.91 -0.51
C VAL A 188 12.09 8.52 0.09
N LEU A 189 13.21 7.84 -0.22
CA LEU A 189 13.52 6.52 0.35
C LEU A 189 13.65 6.59 1.88
N ASN A 190 14.30 7.63 2.42
CA ASN A 190 14.38 7.85 3.85
C ASN A 190 13.02 8.12 4.48
N ASN A 191 12.14 8.86 3.81
CA ASN A 191 10.76 9.00 4.26
C ASN A 191 10.03 7.64 4.28
N VAL A 192 10.15 6.84 3.23
CA VAL A 192 9.56 5.48 3.19
C VAL A 192 10.06 4.64 4.37
N ARG A 193 11.37 4.54 4.57
CA ARG A 193 11.99 3.79 5.69
C ARG A 193 11.48 4.29 7.04
N TYR A 194 11.47 5.61 7.24
CA TYR A 194 10.99 6.22 8.48
C TYR A 194 9.52 5.93 8.76
N GLN A 195 8.65 6.04 7.75
CA GLN A 195 7.23 5.73 7.91
C GLN A 195 6.99 4.22 8.14
N VAL A 196 7.76 3.33 7.49
CA VAL A 196 7.73 1.88 7.79
C VAL A 196 8.10 1.63 9.25
N GLN A 197 9.17 2.24 9.76
CA GLN A 197 9.57 2.10 11.16
C GLN A 197 8.51 2.63 12.13
N ASN A 198 7.90 3.77 11.83
CA ASN A 198 6.81 4.32 12.63
C ASN A 198 5.62 3.35 12.71
N LEU A 199 5.27 2.67 11.62
CA LEU A 199 4.22 1.65 11.61
C LEU A 199 4.60 0.42 12.43
N ARG A 200 5.81 -0.11 12.24
CA ARG A 200 6.28 -1.33 12.92
C ARG A 200 6.46 -1.15 14.44
N GLN A 201 6.52 0.09 14.92
CA GLN A 201 6.51 0.42 16.35
C GLN A 201 5.11 0.44 16.97
N GLN A 202 4.04 0.40 16.17
CA GLN A 202 2.68 0.41 16.70
C GLN A 202 2.28 -0.98 17.22
N PRO A 203 1.63 -1.08 18.39
CA PRO A 203 1.36 -2.36 19.04
C PRO A 203 0.60 -3.39 18.17
N VAL A 204 -0.43 -2.94 17.44
CA VAL A 204 -1.24 -3.81 16.58
C VAL A 204 -0.40 -4.37 15.42
N ILE A 205 0.30 -3.49 14.72
CA ILE A 205 1.14 -3.86 13.58
C ILE A 205 2.30 -4.75 14.02
N GLN A 206 2.99 -4.38 15.10
CA GLN A 206 4.08 -5.17 15.68
C GLN A 206 3.62 -6.57 16.07
N ALA A 207 2.45 -6.70 16.71
CA ALA A 207 1.91 -7.99 17.10
C ALA A 207 1.51 -8.84 15.88
N ALA A 208 0.95 -8.22 14.83
CA ALA A 208 0.59 -8.92 13.60
C ALA A 208 1.83 -9.41 12.84
N GLU A 209 2.90 -8.62 12.73
CA GLU A 209 4.17 -9.07 12.16
C GLU A 209 4.81 -10.20 12.99
N ALA A 210 4.80 -10.10 14.32
CA ALA A 210 5.36 -11.12 15.20
C ALA A 210 4.63 -12.47 15.08
N ARG A 211 3.33 -12.45 14.72
CA ARG A 211 2.54 -13.66 14.41
C ARG A 211 2.73 -14.19 12.99
N GLY A 212 3.48 -13.47 12.13
CA GLY A 212 3.61 -13.79 10.71
C GLY A 212 2.34 -13.56 9.90
N GLN A 213 1.36 -12.82 10.44
CA GLN A 213 0.10 -12.53 9.78
C GLN A 213 0.30 -11.55 8.62
N ILE A 214 1.16 -10.55 8.85
CA ILE A 214 1.49 -9.50 7.89
C ILE A 214 3.00 -9.34 7.76
N ARG A 215 3.41 -8.70 6.66
CA ARG A 215 4.70 -8.00 6.58
C ARG A 215 4.48 -6.53 6.27
N VAL A 216 5.37 -5.67 6.78
CA VAL A 216 5.42 -4.26 6.39
C VAL A 216 6.67 -4.01 5.54
N ILE A 217 6.48 -3.53 4.30
CA ILE A 217 7.58 -3.25 3.37
C ILE A 217 7.52 -1.81 2.86
N GLY A 218 8.64 -1.34 2.31
CA GLY A 218 8.72 -0.07 1.61
C GLY A 218 8.65 -0.26 0.09
N ALA A 219 8.32 0.81 -0.61
CA ALA A 219 8.39 0.87 -2.07
C ALA A 219 8.70 2.29 -2.56
N PHE A 220 9.40 2.40 -3.69
CA PHE A 220 9.63 3.64 -4.41
C PHE A 220 9.11 3.51 -5.84
N TYR A 221 8.09 4.30 -6.18
CA TYR A 221 7.54 4.35 -7.53
C TYR A 221 8.26 5.41 -8.40
N GLU A 222 8.90 4.97 -9.47
CA GLU A 222 9.50 5.85 -10.48
C GLU A 222 8.45 6.21 -11.53
N ILE A 223 7.93 7.44 -11.48
CA ILE A 223 6.87 7.92 -12.38
C ILE A 223 7.33 7.88 -13.84
N GLY A 224 8.61 8.20 -14.11
CA GLY A 224 9.13 8.26 -15.47
C GLY A 224 9.12 6.91 -16.21
N SER A 225 9.35 5.80 -15.51
CA SER A 225 9.42 4.46 -16.09
C SER A 225 8.20 3.59 -15.79
N GLY A 226 7.46 3.91 -14.73
CA GLY A 226 6.40 3.07 -14.19
C GLY A 226 6.91 1.95 -13.27
N ALA A 227 8.22 1.84 -13.05
CA ALA A 227 8.81 0.80 -12.21
C ALA A 227 8.63 1.10 -10.71
N VAL A 228 8.52 0.05 -9.92
CA VAL A 228 8.55 0.12 -8.46
C VAL A 228 9.77 -0.62 -7.94
N ASP A 229 10.62 0.10 -7.20
CA ASP A 229 11.70 -0.48 -6.43
C ASP A 229 11.14 -0.88 -5.06
N PHE A 230 11.10 -2.18 -4.75
CA PHE A 230 10.60 -2.68 -3.47
C PHE A 230 11.72 -2.78 -2.45
N LEU A 231 11.44 -2.37 -1.21
CA LEU A 231 12.32 -2.47 -0.05
C LEU A 231 11.78 -3.58 0.84
N ILE A 232 12.20 -4.81 0.57
CA ILE A 232 11.63 -6.02 1.18
C ILE A 232 12.49 -6.50 2.34
N ASP A 233 13.81 -6.41 2.21
CA ASP A 233 14.71 -6.96 3.21
C ASP A 233 14.92 -5.97 4.35
N GLU A 234 15.23 -6.49 5.54
CA GLU A 234 15.50 -5.65 6.73
C GLU A 234 16.67 -4.68 6.49
N GLU A 235 17.58 -5.01 5.58
CA GLU A 235 18.68 -4.12 5.19
C GLU A 235 18.21 -2.92 4.37
N ASP A 236 17.22 -3.11 3.49
CA ASP A 236 16.64 -2.03 2.68
C ASP A 236 15.88 -1.02 3.55
N LEU A 237 15.27 -1.52 4.63
CA LEU A 237 14.44 -0.76 5.57
C LEU A 237 15.23 -0.04 6.66
N ARG A 238 16.57 -0.18 6.68
CA ARG A 238 17.43 0.60 7.58
C ARG A 238 17.51 2.06 7.11
N PRO A 239 17.48 3.02 8.03
CA PRO A 239 17.51 4.45 7.72
C PRO A 239 18.91 4.92 7.33
#